data_AF-A0A2E8QGZ7-F1
#
_entry.id   AF-A0A2E8QGZ7-F1
#
_cell.length_a   1.000
_cell.length_b   1.000
_cell.length_c   1.000
_cell.angle_alpha   90.00
_cell.angle_beta   90.00
_cell.angle_gamma   90.00
#
_symmetry.space_group_name_H-M   'P 1'
#
loop_
_entity.id
_entity.type
_entity.pdbx_description
1 polymer ?
#
loop_
_entity_poly.entity_id
_entity_poly.type
_entity_poly.pdbx_seq_one_letter_code
_entity_poly.pdbx_strand_id
1 'polypeptide(L)'
;MKLGLYVIIDPYNINNKNFNKLCTEIIESNIDTIQLRNKYGDKKEYLDQAFFIKNLCEKNNKIFIINDRVDEALEVMPHGIHVGRKDTSVQKCRDLFPKK
;
A
#
# COMPACT_ATOMS: atom_id res chain seq x y z
N MET A 1 -15.81 -6.00 20.50
CA MET A 1 -14.55 -5.83 19.75
C MET A 1 -14.93 -5.59 18.30
N LYS A 2 -14.59 -4.45 17.68
CA LYS A 2 -14.81 -4.24 16.24
C LYS A 2 -13.61 -4.84 15.51
N LEU A 3 -13.82 -5.89 14.72
CA LEU A 3 -12.79 -6.46 13.85
C LEU A 3 -12.59 -5.51 12.67
N GLY A 4 -11.35 -5.17 12.36
CA GLY A 4 -11.01 -4.36 11.19
C GLY A 4 -10.77 -5.22 9.95
N LEU A 5 -11.08 -4.69 8.77
CA LEU A 5 -10.85 -5.34 7.49
C LEU A 5 -9.59 -4.76 6.82
N TYR A 6 -8.58 -5.62 6.72
CA TYR A 6 -7.30 -5.34 6.06
C TYR A 6 -7.29 -6.01 4.68
N VAL A 7 -7.26 -5.22 3.62
CA VAL A 7 -7.21 -5.71 2.23
C VAL A 7 -5.79 -5.67 1.70
N ILE A 8 -5.36 -6.74 1.03
CA ILE A 8 -4.12 -6.78 0.25
C ILE A 8 -4.51 -6.81 -1.22
N ILE A 9 -3.99 -5.86 -2.00
CA ILE A 9 -4.21 -5.81 -3.45
C ILE A 9 -2.92 -6.09 -4.21
N ASP A 10 -3.01 -7.01 -5.16
CA ASP A 10 -1.93 -7.37 -6.07
C ASP A 10 -2.43 -7.11 -7.51
N PRO A 11 -1.89 -6.08 -8.22
CA PRO A 11 -2.33 -5.71 -9.55
C PRO A 11 -2.27 -6.85 -10.58
N TYR A 12 -1.42 -7.84 -10.37
CA TYR A 12 -1.26 -8.99 -11.27
C TYR A 12 -2.26 -10.11 -10.99
N ASN A 13 -3.04 -10.01 -9.91
CA ASN A 13 -4.00 -11.02 -9.47
C ASN A 13 -5.45 -10.48 -9.40
N ILE A 14 -5.79 -9.45 -10.18
CA ILE A 14 -7.14 -8.84 -10.20
C ILE A 14 -8.05 -9.35 -11.34
N ASN A 15 -7.67 -10.43 -12.03
CA ASN A 15 -8.45 -11.07 -13.11
C ASN A 15 -8.93 -10.07 -14.19
N ASN A 16 -7.98 -9.31 -14.77
CA ASN A 16 -8.22 -8.28 -15.79
C ASN A 16 -9.15 -7.12 -15.39
N LYS A 17 -9.49 -6.98 -14.10
CA LYS A 17 -10.20 -5.79 -13.61
C LYS A 17 -9.34 -4.55 -13.79
N ASN A 18 -9.97 -3.40 -14.01
CA ASN A 18 -9.26 -2.13 -13.99
C ASN A 18 -8.81 -1.84 -12.55
N PHE A 19 -7.49 -1.72 -12.35
CA PHE A 19 -6.88 -1.54 -11.03
C PHE A 19 -7.41 -0.30 -10.30
N ASN A 20 -7.46 0.85 -10.98
CA ASN A 20 -7.90 2.10 -10.37
C ASN A 20 -9.37 2.01 -9.92
N LYS A 21 -10.24 1.50 -10.79
CA LYS A 21 -11.66 1.30 -10.48
C LYS A 21 -11.84 0.36 -9.27
N LEU A 22 -11.13 -0.76 -9.25
CA LEU A 22 -11.22 -1.73 -8.16
C LEU A 22 -10.73 -1.15 -6.84
N CYS A 23 -9.63 -0.40 -6.83
CA CYS A 23 -9.13 0.28 -5.63
C CYS A 23 -10.14 1.31 -5.11
N THR A 24 -10.77 2.09 -5.99
CA THR A 24 -11.83 3.03 -5.63
C THR A 24 -12.99 2.30 -4.94
N GLU A 25 -13.53 1.25 -5.56
CA GLU A 25 -14.64 0.46 -5.01
C GLU A 25 -14.29 -0.15 -3.64
N ILE A 26 -13.06 -0.66 -3.49
CA ILE A 26 -12.57 -1.23 -2.23
C ILE A 26 -12.49 -0.15 -1.14
N ILE A 27 -11.91 1.01 -1.44
CA ILE A 27 -11.66 2.07 -0.45
C ILE A 27 -12.95 2.79 -0.03
N GLU A 28 -13.89 2.96 -0.96
CA GLU A 28 -15.22 3.51 -0.68
C GLU A 28 -16.09 2.54 0.15
N SER A 29 -15.76 1.25 0.15
CA SER A 29 -16.36 0.28 1.05
C SER A 29 -15.82 0.40 2.49
N ASN A 30 -16.39 -0.38 3.42
CA ASN A 30 -16.08 -0.26 4.84
C ASN A 30 -14.81 -1.02 5.27
N ILE A 31 -13.71 -0.86 4.53
CA ILE A 31 -12.38 -1.37 4.92
C ILE A 31 -11.70 -0.42 5.90
N ASP A 32 -10.70 -0.88 6.63
CA ASP A 32 -9.89 -0.04 7.52
C ASP A 32 -8.50 0.22 6.94
N THR A 33 -7.94 -0.76 6.22
CA THR A 33 -6.57 -0.71 5.70
C THR A 33 -6.48 -1.37 4.34
N ILE A 34 -5.68 -0.79 3.44
CA ILE A 34 -5.29 -1.40 2.18
C ILE A 34 -3.76 -1.44 2.06
N GLN A 35 -3.24 -2.55 1.55
CA GLN A 35 -1.83 -2.75 1.25
C GLN A 35 -1.61 -2.99 -0.24
N LEU A 36 -0.72 -2.21 -0.87
CA LEU A 36 -0.26 -2.48 -2.23
C LEU A 36 0.87 -3.51 -2.21
N ARG A 37 0.60 -4.67 -2.81
CA ARG A 37 1.55 -5.76 -3.02
C ARG A 37 1.81 -5.97 -4.50
N ASN A 38 2.61 -5.10 -5.09
CA ASN A 38 3.11 -5.26 -6.46
C ASN A 38 4.56 -5.78 -6.43
N LYS A 39 4.74 -7.06 -6.77
CA LYS A 39 6.05 -7.74 -6.80
C LYS A 39 6.76 -7.67 -8.16
N TYR A 40 6.06 -7.35 -9.24
CA TYR A 40 6.56 -7.54 -10.61
C TYR A 40 6.69 -6.24 -11.41
N GLY A 41 5.89 -5.22 -11.09
CA GLY A 41 5.86 -3.96 -11.82
C GLY A 41 7.17 -3.19 -11.70
N ASP A 42 7.47 -2.43 -12.74
CA ASP A 42 8.59 -1.51 -12.70
C ASP A 42 8.32 -0.37 -11.70
N LYS A 43 9.36 0.42 -11.42
CA LYS A 43 9.26 1.52 -10.45
C LYS A 43 8.19 2.54 -10.84
N LYS A 44 8.06 2.86 -12.13
CA LYS A 44 7.09 3.88 -12.60
C LYS A 44 5.66 3.37 -12.38
N GLU A 45 5.36 2.16 -12.82
CA GLU A 45 4.07 1.51 -12.61
C GLU A 45 3.73 1.44 -11.11
N TYR A 46 4.69 1.03 -10.29
CA TYR A 46 4.52 0.93 -8.84
C TYR A 46 4.16 2.28 -8.21
N LEU A 47 4.91 3.34 -8.54
CA LEU A 47 4.67 4.69 -8.01
C LEU A 47 3.32 5.23 -8.48
N ASP A 48 2.97 5.06 -9.75
CA ASP A 48 1.67 5.47 -10.30
C ASP A 48 0.51 4.83 -9.51
N GLN A 49 0.61 3.52 -9.22
CA GLN A 49 -0.36 2.79 -8.40
C GLN A 49 -0.38 3.25 -6.93
N ALA A 50 0.80 3.43 -6.33
CA ALA A 50 0.95 3.75 -4.92
C ALA A 50 0.44 5.16 -4.59
N PHE A 51 0.76 6.16 -5.43
CA PHE A 51 0.22 7.52 -5.28
C PHE A 51 -1.29 7.55 -5.48
N PHE A 52 -1.82 6.76 -6.42
CA PHE A 52 -3.27 6.65 -6.61
C PHE A 52 -3.97 6.13 -5.35
N ILE A 53 -3.50 5.01 -4.78
CA ILE A 53 -4.08 4.45 -3.55
C ILE A 53 -3.91 5.43 -2.38
N LYS A 54 -2.73 6.03 -2.19
CA LYS A 54 -2.48 6.99 -1.11
C LYS A 54 -3.50 8.13 -1.11
N ASN A 55 -3.70 8.77 -2.28
CA ASN A 55 -4.64 9.87 -2.44
C ASN A 55 -6.08 9.45 -2.11
N LEU A 56 -6.48 8.23 -2.48
CA LEU A 56 -7.81 7.69 -2.12
C LEU A 56 -7.94 7.46 -0.62
N CYS A 57 -6.91 6.88 0.01
CA CYS A 57 -6.91 6.61 1.45
C CYS A 57 -6.97 7.89 2.30
N GLU A 58 -6.22 8.94 1.93
CA GLU A 58 -6.25 10.23 2.63
C GLU A 58 -7.64 10.87 2.58
N LYS A 59 -8.32 10.81 1.43
CA LYS A 59 -9.69 11.33 1.27
C LYS A 59 -10.74 10.55 2.05
N ASN A 60 -10.52 9.26 2.26
CA ASN A 60 -11.49 8.35 2.88
C ASN A 60 -11.12 7.95 4.32
N ASN A 61 -10.12 8.61 4.91
CA ASN A 61 -9.60 8.31 6.24
C ASN A 61 -9.26 6.82 6.45
N LYS A 62 -8.56 6.23 5.48
CA LYS A 62 -8.11 4.83 5.49
C LYS A 62 -6.59 4.74 5.66
N ILE A 63 -6.11 3.62 6.19
CA ILE A 63 -4.68 3.36 6.31
C ILE A 63 -4.17 2.75 5.00
N PHE A 64 -3.02 3.26 4.53
CA PHE A 64 -2.34 2.77 3.33
C PHE A 64 -0.96 2.22 3.69
N ILE A 65 -0.70 0.98 3.27
CA ILE A 65 0.56 0.27 3.52
C ILE A 65 1.24 -0.12 2.19
N ILE A 66 2.55 0.06 2.11
CA ILE A 66 3.39 -0.46 1.02
C ILE A 66 4.05 -1.76 1.46
N ASN A 67 4.04 -2.78 0.61
CA ASN A 67 4.70 -4.05 0.86
C ASN A 67 6.12 -4.09 0.29
N ASP A 68 7.12 -4.34 1.14
CA ASP A 68 8.56 -4.62 0.91
C ASP A 68 9.38 -3.53 0.17
N ARG A 69 8.74 -2.69 -0.64
CA ARG A 69 9.32 -1.67 -1.51
C ARG A 69 9.70 -0.40 -0.74
N VAL A 70 10.76 -0.48 0.07
CA VAL A 70 11.18 0.59 0.99
C VAL A 70 11.59 1.88 0.27
N ASP A 71 12.30 1.76 -0.86
CA ASP A 71 12.76 2.94 -1.61
C ASP A 71 11.58 3.69 -2.23
N GLU A 72 10.65 2.97 -2.86
CA GLU A 72 9.41 3.58 -3.35
C GLU A 72 8.53 4.10 -2.20
N ALA A 73 8.55 3.47 -1.03
CA ALA A 73 7.85 3.97 0.14
C ALA A 73 8.41 5.30 0.65
N LEU A 74 9.72 5.57 0.50
CA LEU A 74 10.30 6.86 0.86
C LEU A 74 9.79 7.98 -0.04
N GLU A 75 9.52 7.67 -1.31
CA GLU A 75 8.93 8.63 -2.27
C GLU A 75 7.43 8.83 -2.02
N VAL A 76 6.70 7.75 -1.77
CA VAL A 76 5.25 7.79 -1.62
C VAL A 76 4.84 8.28 -0.23
N MET A 77 5.63 8.03 0.80
CA MET A 77 5.32 8.32 2.21
C MET A 77 3.96 7.72 2.63
N PRO A 78 3.81 6.37 2.62
CA PRO A 78 2.58 5.71 3.06
C PRO A 78 2.41 5.82 4.59
N HIS A 79 1.26 5.36 5.10
CA HIS A 79 1.02 5.31 6.55
C HIS A 79 1.87 4.24 7.24
N GLY A 80 2.30 3.22 6.51
CA GLY A 80 3.21 2.21 7.00
C GLY A 80 3.80 1.33 5.90
N ILE A 81 4.69 0.45 6.30
CA ILE A 81 5.37 -0.50 5.42
C ILE A 81 5.24 -1.89 6.04
N HIS A 82 4.84 -2.87 5.23
CA HIS A 82 4.90 -4.27 5.58
C HIS A 82 6.23 -4.83 5.08
N VAL A 83 6.97 -5.51 5.95
CA VAL A 83 8.24 -6.19 5.61
C VAL A 83 8.23 -7.61 6.14
N GLY A 84 8.69 -8.56 5.32
CA GLY A 84 8.91 -9.94 5.70
C GLY A 84 10.32 -10.19 6.27
N ARG A 85 10.58 -11.45 6.62
CA ARG A 85 11.84 -11.87 7.29
C ARG A 85 13.09 -11.71 6.42
N LYS A 86 12.93 -11.67 5.10
CA LYS A 86 14.04 -11.60 4.12
C LYS A 86 14.14 -10.22 3.46
N ASP A 87 13.24 -9.30 3.80
CA ASP A 87 13.20 -7.95 3.25
C ASP A 87 14.11 -7.02 4.08
N THR A 88 14.04 -5.72 3.81
CA THR A 88 14.75 -4.72 4.62
C THR A 88 14.41 -4.89 6.11
N SER A 89 15.43 -4.90 6.97
CA SER A 89 15.23 -5.10 8.40
C SER A 89 14.33 -4.01 9.00
N VAL A 90 13.52 -4.39 9.99
CA VAL A 90 12.64 -3.46 10.71
C VAL A 90 13.42 -2.27 11.25
N GLN A 91 14.63 -2.51 11.79
CA GLN A 91 15.49 -1.44 12.29
C GLN A 91 15.85 -0.44 11.20
N LYS A 92 16.31 -0.92 10.03
CA LYS A 92 16.65 -0.04 8.90
C LYS A 92 15.43 0.74 8.41
N CYS A 93 14.25 0.13 8.35
CA CYS A 93 13.01 0.85 8.04
C CYS A 93 12.71 1.95 9.08
N ARG A 94 12.96 1.70 10.37
CA ARG A 94 12.74 2.70 11.43
C ARG A 94 13.73 3.86 11.37
N ASP A 95 14.96 3.60 10.93
CA ASP A 95 15.99 4.63 10.79
C ASP A 95 15.72 5.55 9.59
N LEU A 96 15.12 5.01 8.52
CA LEU A 96 14.83 5.74 7.28
C LEU A 96 13.58 6.62 7.34
N PHE A 97 12.57 6.25 8.13
CA PHE A 97 11.28 6.95 8.17
C PHE A 97 11.17 7.88 9.38
N PRO A 98 10.43 9.01 9.27
CA PRO A 98 10.21 9.91 10.40
C PRO A 98 9.59 9.17 11.58
N LYS A 99 10.04 9.51 12.80
CA LYS A 99 9.35 9.10 14.02
C LYS A 99 8.02 9.86 14.07
N LYS A 100 6.92 9.15 13.82
CA LYS A 100 5.56 9.63 14.11
C LYS A 100 5.17 9.20 15.51
#